data_AF-A0A2K1XMN1-F1
#
_entry.id   AF-A0A2K1XMN1-F1
#
_cell.length_a   1.000
_cell.length_b   1.000
_cell.length_c   1.000
_cell.angle_alpha   90.00
_cell.angle_beta   90.00
_cell.angle_gamma   90.00
#
_symmetry.space_group_name_H-M   'P 1'
#
loop_
_entity.id
_entity.type
_entity.pdbx_description
1 polymer ?
#
loop_
_entity_poly.entity_id
_entity_poly.type
_entity_poly.pdbx_seq_one_letter_code
_entity_poly.pdbx_strand_id
1 'polypeptide(L)'
;MLPQKMKKAITDNPKQLANLIDLVNLPSTLRDFVGQSQISHLGCFMRVWSYIKTNNLQDPNNKNVVNCDEKLKSILLGKQQVELVELPALIKLHFPKQKKFP
;
A
#
# COMPACT_ATOMS: atom_id res chain seq x y z
N MET A 1 6.43 13.62 -7.31
CA MET A 1 5.29 13.89 -8.22
C MET A 1 4.52 12.59 -8.45
N LEU A 2 3.19 12.61 -8.25
CA LEU A 2 2.32 11.45 -8.50
C LEU A 2 2.22 11.16 -10.01
N PRO A 3 2.34 9.89 -10.44
CA PRO A 3 2.22 9.53 -11.85
C PRO A 3 0.87 9.97 -12.43
N GLN A 4 0.87 10.52 -13.65
CA GLN A 4 -0.29 11.17 -14.28
C GLN A 4 -1.52 10.27 -14.43
N LYS A 5 -1.34 8.94 -14.50
CA LYS A 5 -2.44 7.96 -14.51
C LYS A 5 -3.23 7.94 -13.19
N MET A 6 -2.59 8.22 -12.05
CA MET A 6 -3.28 8.37 -10.76
C MET A 6 -4.17 9.61 -10.75
N LYS A 7 -3.77 10.71 -11.42
CA LYS A 7 -4.55 11.96 -11.46
C LYS A 7 -5.88 11.80 -12.19
N LYS A 8 -5.93 11.05 -13.30
CA LYS A 8 -7.17 10.84 -14.07
C LYS A 8 -8.19 9.96 -13.34
N ALA A 9 -7.75 8.98 -12.56
CA ALA A 9 -8.67 8.13 -11.78
C ALA A 9 -9.27 8.85 -10.56
N ILE A 10 -8.69 9.96 -10.11
CA ILE A 10 -9.14 10.76 -8.96
C ILE A 10 -10.35 11.66 -9.32
N THR A 11 -10.47 12.11 -10.58
CA THR A 11 -11.52 13.04 -11.01
C THR A 11 -12.85 12.34 -11.36
N ASP A 12 -12.83 11.07 -11.76
CA ASP A 12 -14.00 10.42 -12.36
C ASP A 12 -14.96 9.74 -11.35
N ASN A 13 -14.53 9.48 -10.11
CA ASN A 13 -15.36 8.76 -9.14
C ASN A 13 -15.12 9.19 -7.66
N PRO A 14 -15.87 10.19 -7.15
CA PRO A 14 -15.65 10.73 -5.80
C PRO A 14 -15.85 9.70 -4.68
N LYS A 15 -16.69 8.68 -4.91
CA LYS A 15 -16.91 7.58 -3.96
C LYS A 15 -15.71 6.64 -3.83
N GLN A 16 -14.97 6.41 -4.92
CA GLN A 16 -13.74 5.62 -4.87
C GLN A 16 -12.62 6.41 -4.17
N LEU A 17 -12.52 7.72 -4.44
CA LEU A 17 -11.57 8.59 -3.76
C LEU A 17 -11.82 8.64 -2.24
N ALA A 18 -13.08 8.77 -1.82
CA ALA A 18 -13.45 8.75 -0.41
C ALA A 18 -12.99 7.45 0.28
N ASN A 19 -13.21 6.29 -0.34
CA ASN A 19 -12.73 5.00 0.20
C ASN A 19 -11.21 4.88 0.27
N LEU A 20 -10.45 5.59 -0.59
CA LEU A 20 -8.99 5.59 -0.55
C LEU A 20 -8.40 6.48 0.54
N ILE A 21 -9.19 7.45 1.03
CA ILE A 21 -8.84 8.44 2.05
C ILE A 21 -9.41 8.06 3.42
N ASP A 22 -10.43 7.19 3.47
CA ASP A 22 -11.05 6.70 4.70
C ASP A 22 -10.05 5.98 5.60
N LEU A 23 -10.08 6.30 6.89
CA LEU A 23 -9.15 5.79 7.89
C LEU A 23 -9.67 4.45 8.42
N VAL A 24 -8.85 3.41 8.29
CA VAL A 24 -9.21 2.04 8.70
C VAL A 24 -8.29 1.56 9.79
N ASN A 25 -8.85 0.86 10.79
CA ASN A 25 -8.07 0.27 11.88
C ASN A 25 -7.12 -0.79 11.31
N LEU A 26 -5.82 -0.59 11.55
CA LEU A 26 -4.80 -1.49 11.04
C LEU A 26 -4.67 -2.78 11.87
N PRO A 27 -4.42 -3.94 11.22
CA PRO A 27 -3.91 -5.12 11.92
C PRO A 27 -2.54 -4.79 12.55
N SER A 28 -2.20 -5.49 13.65
CA SER A 28 -1.00 -5.24 14.47
C SER A 28 0.27 -5.12 13.63
N THR A 29 0.45 -5.99 12.64
CA THR A 29 1.63 -6.02 11.76
C THR A 29 1.84 -4.71 10.98
N LEU A 30 0.76 -4.08 10.52
CA LEU A 30 0.85 -2.79 9.81
C LEU A 30 1.02 -1.62 10.78
N ARG A 31 0.45 -1.72 11.98
CA ARG A 31 0.59 -0.70 13.02
C ARG A 31 2.05 -0.53 13.42
N ASP A 32 2.78 -1.62 13.58
CA ASP A 32 4.20 -1.58 13.96
C ASP A 32 5.07 -0.99 12.84
N PHE A 33 4.73 -1.25 11.58
CA PHE A 33 5.46 -0.69 10.45
C PHE A 33 5.17 0.81 10.23
N VAL A 34 3.90 1.19 10.30
CA VAL A 34 3.47 2.57 10.05
C VAL A 34 3.71 3.46 11.27
N GLY A 35 3.62 2.90 12.48
CA GLY A 35 3.63 3.63 13.75
C GLY A 35 2.30 4.33 14.07
N GLN A 36 1.22 3.98 13.36
CA GLN A 36 -0.10 4.59 13.52
C GLN A 36 -1.18 3.52 13.66
N SER A 37 -2.19 3.80 14.49
CA SER A 37 -3.34 2.90 14.69
C SER A 37 -4.29 2.87 13.48
N GLN A 38 -4.31 3.95 12.69
CA GLN A 38 -5.17 4.13 11.53
C GLN A 38 -4.38 4.76 10.37
N ILE A 39 -4.64 4.28 9.16
CA ILE A 39 -4.22 4.92 7.90
C ILE A 39 -5.27 4.68 6.86
N SER A 40 -5.27 5.56 5.86
CA SER A 40 -5.97 5.34 4.61
C SER A 40 -5.20 4.39 3.70
N HIS A 41 -5.90 3.74 2.75
CA HIS A 41 -5.25 2.88 1.75
C HIS A 41 -4.14 3.62 1.01
N LEU A 42 -4.41 4.87 0.62
CA LEU A 42 -3.44 5.70 -0.10
C LEU A 42 -2.26 6.05 0.80
N GLY A 43 -2.51 6.41 2.06
CA GLY A 43 -1.44 6.66 3.04
C GLY A 43 -0.54 5.45 3.22
N CYS A 44 -1.12 4.25 3.30
CA CYS A 44 -0.38 3.01 3.50
C CYS A 44 0.50 2.71 2.29
N PHE A 45 -0.06 2.85 1.08
CA PHE A 45 0.70 2.73 -0.16
C PHE A 45 1.87 3.71 -0.22
N MET A 46 1.65 4.98 0.11
CA MET A 46 2.74 5.97 0.13
C MET A 46 3.83 5.64 1.15
N ARG A 47 3.45 5.15 2.33
CA ARG A 47 4.40 4.78 3.38
C ARG A 47 5.28 3.60 2.95
N VAL A 48 4.66 2.55 2.42
CA VAL A 48 5.36 1.38 1.88
C VAL A 48 6.27 1.79 0.72
N TRP A 49 5.77 2.60 -0.22
CA TRP A 49 6.54 3.08 -1.36
C TRP A 49 7.75 3.93 -0.95
N SER A 50 7.56 4.84 0.02
CA SER A 50 8.66 5.64 0.58
C SER A 50 9.72 4.76 1.24
N TYR A 51 9.29 3.72 1.96
CA TYR A 51 10.19 2.76 2.60
C TYR A 51 11.02 2.00 1.56
N ILE A 52 10.38 1.48 0.50
CA ILE A 52 11.06 0.77 -0.59
C ILE A 52 12.14 1.64 -1.22
N LYS A 53 11.85 2.92 -1.48
CA LYS A 53 12.81 3.85 -2.07
C LYS A 53 13.95 4.21 -1.13
N THR A 54 13.63 4.49 0.13
CA THR A 54 14.63 4.91 1.13
C THR A 54 15.64 3.78 1.39
N ASN A 55 15.18 2.53 1.37
CA ASN A 55 16.01 1.35 1.59
C ASN A 55 16.56 0.75 0.29
N ASN A 56 16.34 1.39 -0.87
CA ASN A 56 16.79 0.91 -2.19
C ASN A 56 16.40 -0.56 -2.47
N LEU A 57 15.17 -0.93 -2.11
CA LEU A 57 14.67 -2.30 -2.20
C LEU A 57 14.14 -2.66 -3.60
N GLN A 58 14.29 -1.78 -4.59
CA GLN A 58 13.97 -2.11 -5.98
C GLN A 58 15.08 -2.97 -6.57
N ASP A 59 14.72 -3.95 -7.39
CA ASP A 59 15.72 -4.76 -8.07
C ASP A 59 16.53 -3.90 -9.06
N PRO A 60 17.88 -3.98 -9.04
CA PRO A 60 18.73 -3.16 -9.90
C PRO A 60 18.59 -3.52 -11.38
N ASN A 61 18.23 -4.77 -11.69
CA ASN A 61 18.02 -5.24 -13.06
C ASN A 61 16.57 -4.98 -13.52
N ASN A 62 15.61 -5.04 -12.60
CA ASN A 62 14.20 -4.79 -12.91
C ASN A 62 13.53 -3.88 -11.89
N LYS A 63 13.43 -2.58 -12.21
CA LYS A 63 12.79 -1.57 -11.34
C LYS A 63 11.30 -1.82 -11.07
N ASN A 64 10.66 -2.75 -11.78
CA ASN A 64 9.29 -3.18 -11.52
C ASN A 64 9.18 -4.22 -10.39
N VAL A 65 10.30 -4.81 -9.97
CA VAL A 65 10.37 -5.79 -8.89
C VAL A 65 10.93 -5.14 -7.63
N VAL A 66 10.36 -5.51 -6.50
CA VAL A 66 10.78 -5.09 -5.16
C VAL A 66 11.27 -6.31 -4.41
N ASN A 67 12.51 -6.26 -3.93
CA ASN A 67 13.11 -7.23 -3.03
C ASN A 67 12.68 -6.91 -1.59
N CYS A 68 11.75 -7.70 -1.06
CA CYS A 68 11.21 -7.48 0.28
C CYS A 68 12.25 -7.83 1.34
N ASP A 69 12.53 -6.88 2.21
CA ASP A 69 13.25 -7.13 3.47
C ASP A 69 12.31 -7.78 4.50
N GLU A 70 12.82 -8.09 5.69
CA GLU A 70 12.01 -8.75 6.73
C GLU A 70 10.74 -7.95 7.09
N LYS A 71 10.84 -6.62 7.14
CA LYS A 71 9.70 -5.74 7.43
C LYS A 71 8.68 -5.73 6.29
N LEU A 72 9.12 -5.60 5.04
CA LEU A 72 8.21 -5.68 3.90
C LEU A 72 7.60 -7.06 3.76
N LYS A 73 8.32 -8.15 4.05
CA LYS A 73 7.77 -9.50 4.06
C LYS A 73 6.60 -9.60 5.03
N SER A 74 6.71 -9.07 6.25
CA SER A 74 5.60 -9.08 7.21
C SER A 74 4.33 -8.39 6.68
N ILE A 75 4.49 -7.38 5.82
CA ILE A 75 3.37 -6.65 5.20
C ILE A 75 2.93 -7.30 3.90
N LEU A 76 3.82 -7.86 3.11
CA LEU A 76 3.51 -8.38 1.77
C LEU A 76 3.24 -9.88 1.80
N LEU A 77 2.60 -10.36 2.88
CA LEU A 77 2.20 -11.76 3.08
C LEU A 77 3.37 -12.76 3.01
N GLY A 78 4.55 -12.34 3.48
CA GLY A 78 5.78 -13.14 3.49
C GLY A 78 6.48 -13.24 2.13
N LYS A 79 5.99 -12.57 1.09
CA LYS A 79 6.60 -12.62 -0.25
C LYS A 79 8.01 -12.04 -0.24
N GLN A 80 8.99 -12.80 -0.73
CA GLN A 80 10.38 -12.34 -0.83
C GLN A 80 10.59 -11.31 -1.94
N GLN A 81 9.84 -11.45 -3.03
CA GLN A 81 9.82 -10.51 -4.13
C GLN A 81 8.36 -10.24 -4.51
N VAL A 82 8.07 -8.99 -4.82
CA VAL A 82 6.78 -8.58 -5.35
C VAL A 82 6.96 -7.68 -6.55
N GLU A 83 6.01 -7.73 -7.47
CA GLU A 83 5.94 -6.73 -8.52
C GLU A 83 5.22 -5.47 -8.02
N LEU A 84 5.60 -4.32 -8.58
CA LEU A 84 4.98 -3.05 -8.28
C LEU A 84 3.48 -3.00 -8.59
N VAL A 85 3.04 -3.83 -9.55
CA VAL A 85 1.62 -3.96 -9.91
C VAL A 85 0.82 -4.74 -8.86
N GLU A 86 1.45 -5.66 -8.13
CA GLU A 86 0.81 -6.43 -7.06
C GLU A 86 0.67 -5.62 -5.77
N LEU A 87 1.53 -4.62 -5.58
CA LEU A 87 1.65 -3.85 -4.34
C LEU A 87 0.33 -3.22 -3.87
N PRO A 88 -0.48 -2.54 -4.72
CA PRO A 88 -1.79 -2.04 -4.33
C PRO A 88 -2.78 -3.14 -3.93
N ALA A 89 -2.72 -4.31 -4.59
CA ALA A 89 -3.59 -5.45 -4.31
C ALA A 89 -3.22 -6.12 -2.98
N LEU A 90 -1.92 -6.29 -2.72
CA LEU A 90 -1.40 -6.82 -1.45
C LEU A 90 -1.74 -5.89 -0.29
N ILE A 91 -1.57 -4.58 -0.46
CA ILE A 91 -1.97 -3.60 0.55
C ILE A 91 -3.47 -3.65 0.81
N LYS A 92 -4.29 -3.75 -0.24
CA LYS A 92 -5.75 -3.86 -0.12
C LYS A 92 -6.20 -5.08 0.69
N LEU A 93 -5.45 -6.18 0.70
CA LEU A 93 -5.79 -7.38 1.47
C LEU A 93 -5.70 -7.17 2.99
N HIS A 94 -4.91 -6.20 3.45
CA HIS A 94 -4.84 -5.87 4.88
C HIS A 94 -6.02 -5.08 5.39
N PHE A 95 -6.74 -4.46 4.47
CA PHE A 95 -7.90 -3.65 4.82
C PHE A 95 -9.16 -4.51 4.67
N PRO A 96 -9.85 -4.83 5.76
CA PRO A 96 -11.08 -5.60 5.68
C PRO A 96 -12.08 -4.82 4.81
N LYS A 97 -12.76 -5.52 3.90
CA LYS A 97 -13.91 -4.94 3.19
C LYS A 97 -14.89 -4.51 4.27
N GLN A 98 -15.08 -3.20 4.45
CA GLN A 98 -16.11 -2.64 5.32
C GLN A 98 -17.42 -3.38 4.99
N LYS A 99 -17.90 -4.20 5.93
CA LYS A 99 -19.23 -4.79 5.82
C LYS A 99 -20.18 -3.61 5.88
N LYS A 100 -20.73 -3.21 4.74
CA LYS A 100 -21.94 -2.38 4.75
C LYS A 100 -22.99 -3.21 5.47
N PHE A 101 -23.24 -2.89 6.73
CA PHE A 101 -24.43 -3.38 7.40
C PHE A 101 -25.64 -2.83 6.62
N PRO A 102 -26.66 -3.66 6.37
CA PRO A 102 -27.86 -3.25 5.63
C PRO A 102 -28.58 -2.10 6.34
#